data_AF-A0A7H8JZ93-F1
#
_entry.id   AF-A0A7H8JZ93-F1
#
_cell.length_a   1.000
_cell.length_b   1.000
_cell.length_c   1.000
_cell.angle_alpha   90.00
_cell.angle_beta   90.00
_cell.angle_gamma   90.00
#
_symmetry.space_group_name_H-M   'P 1'
#
loop_
_entity.id
_entity.type
_entity.pdbx_description
1 polymer ?
#
loop_
_entity_poly.entity_id
_entity_poly.type
_entity_poly.pdbx_seq_one_letter_code
_entity_poly.pdbx_strand_id
1 'polypeptide(L)'
;MGAAADGRDGEGPVGRRATEDRGRLRAGTVGRGCHRPRCEESADVIIGVGIDVAEIDRFRASLERTPGMAERLFLPQELTLPSGERRGIASLAARFAAKEALAKALGAPPGLKWLDAEIRVEDNGRPLLKVTGTVARRAAELGVQAWHVSLSHDAGVASAVVIAEG
;
A
#
# COMPACT_ATOMS: atom_id res chain seq x y z
N MET A 1 -14.59 7.20 -43.16
CA MET A 1 -14.15 5.80 -43.35
C MET A 1 -14.11 5.14 -41.97
N GLY A 2 -14.52 3.89 -41.75
CA GLY A 2 -15.15 2.94 -42.67
C GLY A 2 -14.27 1.73 -43.01
N ALA A 3 -14.23 0.72 -42.14
CA ALA A 3 -13.74 -0.63 -42.41
C ALA A 3 -14.32 -1.67 -41.40
N ALA A 4 -14.79 -2.81 -41.90
CA ALA A 4 -15.21 -4.06 -41.22
C ALA A 4 -15.05 -5.22 -42.24
N ALA A 5 -15.21 -6.53 -41.99
CA ALA A 5 -15.18 -7.37 -40.78
C ALA A 5 -13.88 -8.22 -40.82
N ASP A 6 -13.70 -9.55 -40.62
CA ASP A 6 -14.39 -10.78 -40.11
C ASP A 6 -13.21 -11.68 -39.62
N GLY A 7 -13.28 -12.67 -38.72
CA GLY A 7 -14.35 -13.28 -37.93
C GLY A 7 -13.92 -14.71 -37.47
N ARG A 8 -14.85 -15.45 -36.85
CA ARG A 8 -14.90 -16.93 -36.69
C ARG A 8 -13.82 -17.65 -35.85
N ASP A 9 -14.27 -18.07 -34.67
CA ASP A 9 -14.51 -19.48 -34.27
C ASP A 9 -13.40 -20.54 -34.42
N GLY A 10 -13.16 -21.29 -33.32
CA GLY A 10 -12.23 -22.42 -33.26
C GLY A 10 -12.44 -23.32 -32.03
N GLU A 11 -13.68 -23.76 -31.79
CA GLU A 11 -14.00 -24.69 -30.69
C GLU A 11 -13.57 -26.13 -31.02
N GLY A 12 -13.00 -26.86 -30.05
CA GLY A 12 -12.49 -28.23 -30.24
C GLY A 12 -12.48 -29.07 -28.95
N PRO A 13 -13.46 -29.97 -28.75
CA PRO A 13 -13.52 -30.87 -27.60
C PRO A 13 -12.85 -32.25 -27.86
N VAL A 14 -13.04 -33.20 -26.93
CA VAL A 14 -12.50 -34.59 -26.89
C VAL A 14 -11.03 -34.67 -26.42
N GLY A 15 -10.64 -35.41 -25.37
CA GLY A 15 -11.40 -36.18 -24.37
C GLY A 15 -11.12 -37.69 -24.40
N ARG A 16 -10.53 -38.24 -23.32
CA ARG A 16 -10.47 -39.68 -22.99
C ARG A 16 -10.26 -39.88 -21.47
N ARG A 17 -10.50 -41.09 -20.97
CA ARG A 17 -10.74 -41.37 -19.53
C ARG A 17 -9.64 -42.18 -18.85
N ALA A 18 -9.46 -41.86 -17.56
CA ALA A 18 -9.26 -42.75 -16.40
C ALA A 18 -8.54 -44.10 -16.52
N THR A 19 -7.68 -44.34 -15.53
CA THR A 19 -7.61 -45.62 -14.80
C THR A 19 -7.75 -45.34 -13.31
N GLU A 20 -8.72 -45.98 -12.64
CA GLU A 20 -8.70 -46.14 -11.19
C GLU A 20 -7.64 -47.18 -10.81
N ASP A 21 -7.01 -47.04 -9.65
CA ASP A 21 -6.56 -48.21 -8.86
C ASP A 21 -7.09 -48.08 -7.42
N ARG A 22 -7.57 -49.18 -6.86
CA ARG A 22 -8.27 -49.24 -5.57
C ARG A 22 -7.41 -49.96 -4.54
N GLY A 23 -6.36 -49.27 -4.11
CA GLY A 23 -5.45 -49.69 -3.03
C GLY A 23 -6.18 -50.00 -1.72
N ARG A 24 -6.37 -51.30 -1.46
CA ARG A 24 -7.21 -51.88 -0.40
C ARG A 24 -6.79 -51.46 1.03
N LEU A 25 -7.78 -51.17 1.87
CA LEU A 25 -7.64 -50.85 3.31
C LEU A 25 -6.75 -51.83 4.09
N ARG A 26 -5.98 -51.30 5.05
CA ARG A 26 -5.55 -52.00 6.27
C ARG A 26 -5.83 -51.11 7.48
N ALA A 27 -6.53 -51.65 8.48
CA ALA A 27 -6.71 -50.99 9.77
C ALA A 27 -5.44 -51.11 10.61
N GLY A 28 -5.06 -50.04 11.32
CA GLY A 28 -3.86 -49.98 12.14
C GLY A 28 -4.04 -49.06 13.35
N THR A 29 -4.31 -49.68 14.50
CA THR A 29 -4.04 -49.25 15.90
C THR A 29 -4.17 -47.77 16.28
N VAL A 30 -5.00 -47.51 17.30
CA VAL A 30 -5.20 -46.17 17.91
C VAL A 30 -3.88 -45.56 18.40
N GLY A 31 -3.35 -44.58 17.65
CA GLY A 31 -2.23 -43.73 18.06
C GLY A 31 -2.70 -42.62 19.01
N ARG A 32 -1.96 -42.41 20.10
CA ARG A 32 -2.31 -41.45 21.16
C ARG A 32 -2.19 -40.01 20.64
N GLY A 33 -3.21 -39.20 20.93
CA GLY A 33 -3.13 -37.74 21.05
C GLY A 33 -2.22 -37.00 20.07
N CYS A 34 -2.65 -36.87 18.81
CA CYS A 34 -2.17 -35.75 17.99
C CYS A 34 -2.75 -34.46 18.56
N HIS A 35 -2.11 -33.93 19.60
CA HIS A 35 -2.29 -32.56 20.04
C HIS A 35 -1.69 -31.69 18.95
N ARG A 36 -2.44 -31.46 17.86
CA ARG A 36 -2.11 -30.39 16.93
C ARG A 36 -2.00 -29.13 17.78
N PRO A 37 -0.82 -28.45 17.84
CA PRO A 37 -0.88 -27.05 18.18
C PRO A 37 -1.87 -26.44 17.19
N ARG A 38 -2.77 -25.57 17.67
CA ARG A 38 -3.36 -24.63 16.74
C ARG A 38 -2.17 -23.91 16.12
N CYS A 39 -2.04 -23.94 14.80
CA CYS A 39 -1.37 -22.85 14.12
C CYS A 39 -2.07 -21.61 14.64
N GLU A 40 -1.35 -20.75 15.35
CA GLU A 40 -1.86 -19.44 15.67
C GLU A 40 -1.96 -18.73 14.34
N GLU A 41 -3.16 -18.74 13.76
CA GLU A 41 -3.52 -17.86 12.67
C GLU A 41 -3.40 -16.45 13.23
N SER A 42 -2.24 -15.85 13.02
CA SER A 42 -2.07 -14.40 12.94
C SER A 42 -2.93 -13.93 11.76
N ALA A 43 -4.23 -13.83 12.02
CA ALA A 43 -5.14 -13.12 11.15
C ALA A 43 -4.78 -11.64 11.29
N ASP A 44 -3.90 -11.17 10.40
CA ASP A 44 -3.36 -9.81 10.43
C ASP A 44 -4.50 -8.80 10.54
N VAL A 45 -4.48 -7.97 11.58
CA VAL A 45 -5.61 -7.11 11.95
C VAL A 45 -5.37 -5.70 11.43
N ILE A 46 -6.42 -5.07 10.89
CA ILE A 46 -6.40 -3.63 10.60
C ILE A 46 -6.37 -2.87 11.94
N ILE A 47 -5.16 -2.44 12.33
CA ILE A 47 -4.90 -1.62 13.51
C ILE A 47 -5.42 -0.20 13.31
N GLY A 48 -5.36 0.31 12.07
CA GLY A 48 -5.83 1.64 11.75
C GLY A 48 -5.95 1.90 10.25
N VAL A 49 -6.81 2.85 9.89
CA VAL A 49 -6.96 3.35 8.52
C VAL A 49 -6.99 4.87 8.56
N GLY A 50 -6.40 5.50 7.55
CA GLY A 50 -6.45 6.94 7.36
C GLY A 50 -6.66 7.29 5.89
N ILE A 51 -7.39 8.38 5.67
CA ILE A 51 -7.62 8.96 4.35
C ILE A 51 -7.40 10.47 4.42
N ASP A 52 -6.81 11.03 3.37
CA ASP A 52 -6.65 12.47 3.21
C ASP A 52 -6.88 12.90 1.76
N VAL A 53 -7.30 14.16 1.58
CA VAL A 53 -7.54 14.78 0.28
C VAL A 53 -7.03 16.22 0.34
N ALA A 54 -5.98 16.51 -0.43
CA ALA A 54 -5.36 17.81 -0.56
C ALA A 54 -5.72 18.46 -1.90
N GLU A 55 -6.29 19.66 -1.84
CA GLU A 55 -6.46 20.54 -3.01
C GLU A 55 -5.09 21.00 -3.53
N ILE A 56 -4.79 20.74 -4.81
CA ILE A 56 -3.43 20.86 -5.36
C ILE A 56 -2.95 22.31 -5.39
N ASP A 57 -3.80 23.27 -5.77
CA ASP A 57 -3.40 24.67 -5.88
C ASP A 57 -3.36 25.40 -4.53
N ARG A 58 -4.22 25.05 -3.57
CA ARG A 58 -4.08 25.47 -2.17
C ARG A 58 -2.80 24.92 -1.53
N PHE A 59 -2.40 23.70 -1.88
CA PHE A 59 -1.12 23.13 -1.47
C PHE A 59 0.06 23.87 -2.12
N ARG A 60 0.02 24.13 -3.44
CA ARG A 60 0.99 24.94 -4.19
C ARG A 60 1.22 26.31 -3.54
N ALA A 61 0.14 27.08 -3.37
CA ALA A 61 0.19 28.41 -2.77
C ALA A 61 0.71 28.39 -1.32
N SER A 62 0.57 27.27 -0.61
CA SER A 62 1.10 27.11 0.75
C SER A 62 2.60 26.81 0.78
N LEU A 63 3.16 26.16 -0.24
CA LEU A 63 4.61 26.03 -0.40
C LEU A 63 5.23 27.36 -0.87
N GLU A 64 4.63 28.02 -1.86
CA GLU A 64 5.10 29.30 -2.42
C GLU A 64 5.11 30.43 -1.38
N ARG A 65 4.09 30.49 -0.52
CA ARG A 65 3.96 31.47 0.57
C ARG A 65 4.90 31.20 1.76
N THR A 66 5.60 30.06 1.83
CA THR A 66 6.42 29.72 3.00
C THR A 66 7.74 29.05 2.58
N PRO A 67 8.82 29.85 2.41
CA PRO A 67 10.16 29.33 2.15
C PRO A 67 10.59 28.27 3.17
N GLY A 68 11.23 27.20 2.70
CA GLY A 68 11.63 26.06 3.54
C GLY A 68 10.49 25.09 3.91
N MET A 69 9.24 25.33 3.48
CA MET A 69 8.12 24.43 3.82
C MET A 69 8.26 23.05 3.15
N ALA A 70 8.77 22.98 1.92
CA ALA A 70 8.94 21.71 1.21
C ALA A 70 9.97 20.82 1.92
N GLU A 71 11.09 21.41 2.35
CA GLU A 71 12.19 20.78 3.07
C GLU A 71 11.81 20.39 4.51
N ARG A 72 10.72 20.95 5.05
CA ARG A 72 10.13 20.57 6.35
C ARG A 72 9.09 19.46 6.25
N LEU A 73 8.50 19.25 5.07
CA LEU A 73 7.48 18.22 4.80
C LEU A 73 8.06 16.96 4.15
N PHE A 74 9.13 17.10 3.36
CA PHE A 74 9.65 16.06 2.47
C PHE A 74 11.14 15.85 2.63
N LEU A 75 11.55 14.58 2.57
CA LEU A 75 12.95 14.21 2.42
C LEU A 75 13.44 14.56 1.00
N PRO A 76 14.76 14.82 0.79
CA PRO A 76 15.29 15.19 -0.52
C PRO A 76 14.91 14.22 -1.66
N GLN A 77 14.82 12.92 -1.35
CA GLN A 77 14.44 11.84 -2.27
C GLN A 77 12.96 11.92 -2.72
N GLU A 78 12.09 12.59 -1.94
CA GLU A 78 10.70 12.80 -2.31
C GLU A 78 10.52 14.04 -3.20
N LEU A 79 11.45 15.01 -3.13
CA LEU A 79 11.41 16.27 -3.88
C LEU A 79 11.84 16.15 -5.35
N THR A 80 12.41 15.00 -5.74
CA THR A 80 12.83 14.68 -7.12
C THR A 80 12.16 13.42 -7.67
N LEU A 81 12.22 13.27 -8.99
CA LEU A 81 11.93 12.05 -9.73
C LEU A 81 13.20 11.16 -9.82
N PRO A 82 13.09 9.87 -10.17
CA PRO A 82 14.25 9.02 -10.43
C PRO A 82 15.19 9.55 -11.54
N SER A 83 14.70 10.40 -12.46
CA SER A 83 15.52 11.11 -13.46
C SER A 83 16.37 12.26 -12.89
N GLY A 84 16.20 12.60 -11.61
CA GLY A 84 16.83 13.77 -10.96
C GLY A 84 16.04 15.07 -11.11
N GLU A 85 15.03 15.13 -11.98
CA GLU A 85 14.15 16.28 -12.14
C GLU A 85 13.34 16.59 -10.88
N ARG A 86 12.89 17.84 -10.71
CA ARG A 86 12.00 18.24 -9.60
C ARG A 86 10.63 17.57 -9.74
N ARG A 87 10.13 16.98 -8.65
CA ARG A 87 8.80 16.34 -8.63
C ARG A 87 7.69 17.37 -8.81
N GLY A 88 6.77 17.11 -9.74
CA GLY A 88 5.61 17.97 -10.01
C GLY A 88 4.63 18.08 -8.84
N ILE A 89 3.96 19.24 -8.72
CA ILE A 89 3.21 19.63 -7.52
C ILE A 89 2.08 18.66 -7.11
N ALA A 90 1.35 18.08 -8.07
CA ALA A 90 0.33 17.06 -7.79
C ALA A 90 0.92 15.80 -7.12
N SER A 91 2.11 15.38 -7.55
CA SER A 91 2.83 14.21 -7.00
C SER A 91 3.50 14.51 -5.64
N LEU A 92 3.62 15.80 -5.26
CA LEU A 92 3.96 16.23 -3.89
C LEU A 92 2.70 16.36 -3.01
N ALA A 93 1.60 16.90 -3.53
CA ALA A 93 0.33 16.98 -2.82
C ALA A 93 -0.18 15.58 -2.42
N ALA A 94 -0.05 14.58 -3.30
CA ALA A 94 -0.36 13.18 -2.98
C ALA A 94 0.53 12.61 -1.85
N ARG A 95 1.79 13.04 -1.77
CA ARG A 95 2.71 12.62 -0.67
C ARG A 95 2.38 13.32 0.65
N PHE A 96 1.99 14.59 0.59
CA PHE A 96 1.47 15.30 1.76
C PHE A 96 0.22 14.59 2.31
N ALA A 97 -0.76 14.31 1.44
CA ALA A 97 -1.96 13.55 1.79
C ALA A 97 -1.62 12.15 2.36
N ALA A 98 -0.61 11.45 1.81
CA ALA A 98 -0.18 10.16 2.34
C ALA A 98 0.42 10.24 3.76
N LYS A 99 1.14 11.32 4.08
CA LYS A 99 1.68 11.55 5.43
C LYS A 99 0.60 11.97 6.43
N GLU A 100 -0.41 12.73 6.00
CA GLU A 100 -1.62 13.01 6.79
C GLU A 100 -2.45 11.74 7.04
N ALA A 101 -2.67 10.92 6.00
CA ALA A 101 -3.36 9.63 6.10
C ALA A 101 -2.63 8.66 7.05
N LEU A 102 -1.30 8.59 6.98
CA LEU A 102 -0.47 7.87 7.94
C LEU A 102 -0.64 8.39 9.38
N ALA A 103 -0.58 9.71 9.58
CA ALA A 103 -0.78 10.29 10.91
C ALA A 103 -2.15 9.90 11.48
N LYS A 104 -3.21 9.97 10.66
CA LYS A 104 -4.58 9.53 11.01
C LYS A 104 -4.64 8.04 11.36
N ALA A 105 -4.01 7.16 10.58
CA ALA A 105 -3.95 5.72 10.86
C ALA A 105 -3.26 5.38 12.20
N LEU A 106 -2.37 6.25 12.70
CA LEU A 106 -1.70 6.14 14.01
C LEU A 106 -2.43 6.85 15.17
N GLY A 107 -3.62 7.41 14.91
CA GLY A 107 -4.41 8.18 15.88
C GLY A 107 -4.00 9.64 16.05
N ALA A 108 -3.21 10.18 15.12
CA ALA A 108 -2.71 11.55 15.05
C ALA A 108 -2.14 12.16 16.37
N PRO A 109 -1.28 11.44 17.12
CA PRO A 109 -0.70 11.98 18.36
C PRO A 109 0.26 13.15 18.07
N PRO A 110 0.40 14.11 19.01
CA PRO A 110 1.35 15.20 18.88
C PRO A 110 2.79 14.70 18.86
N GLY A 111 3.65 15.38 18.09
CA GLY A 111 5.09 15.11 18.06
C GLY A 111 5.57 14.13 16.98
N LEU A 112 4.68 13.60 16.13
CA LEU A 112 5.08 12.96 14.87
C LEU A 112 5.78 13.97 13.94
N LYS A 113 6.83 13.55 13.24
CA LYS A 113 7.59 14.39 12.30
C LYS A 113 7.38 13.96 10.86
N TRP A 114 7.18 14.94 9.98
CA TRP A 114 7.03 14.73 8.53
C TRP A 114 8.20 14.00 7.85
N LEU A 115 9.43 14.22 8.35
CA LEU A 115 10.65 13.61 7.82
C LEU A 115 10.93 12.21 8.41
N ASP A 116 10.15 11.77 9.39
CA ASP A 116 10.17 10.41 9.92
C ASP A 116 9.23 9.46 9.13
N ALA A 117 8.68 9.94 8.01
CA ALA A 117 7.90 9.18 7.04
C ALA A 117 8.35 9.51 5.61
N GLU A 118 8.43 8.50 4.73
CA GLU A 118 8.99 8.60 3.38
C GLU A 118 8.10 7.84 2.38
N ILE A 119 7.63 8.52 1.32
CA ILE A 119 6.84 7.92 0.23
C ILE A 119 7.76 7.58 -0.96
N ARG A 120 8.29 6.36 -0.93
CA ARG A 120 9.10 5.73 -1.98
C ARG A 120 8.22 5.28 -3.15
N VAL A 121 8.86 4.92 -4.27
CA VAL A 121 8.23 4.31 -5.44
C VAL A 121 9.13 3.16 -5.90
N GLU A 122 8.55 1.99 -6.15
CA GLU A 122 9.24 0.85 -6.80
C GLU A 122 9.40 1.09 -8.31
N ASP A 123 10.29 0.34 -8.98
CA ASP A 123 10.51 0.45 -10.43
C ASP A 123 9.24 0.15 -11.27
N ASN A 124 8.29 -0.56 -10.69
CA ASN A 124 6.96 -0.85 -11.27
C ASN A 124 5.94 0.31 -11.11
N GLY A 125 6.32 1.41 -10.45
CA GLY A 125 5.46 2.58 -10.18
C GLY A 125 4.66 2.52 -8.87
N ARG A 126 4.68 1.41 -8.13
CA ARG A 126 3.94 1.23 -6.86
C ARG A 126 4.50 2.15 -5.77
N PRO A 127 3.66 2.93 -5.06
CA PRO A 127 4.10 3.67 -3.89
C PRO A 127 4.34 2.74 -2.70
N LEU A 128 5.41 3.01 -1.94
CA LEU A 128 5.67 2.35 -0.67
C LEU A 128 5.84 3.40 0.43
N LEU A 129 5.30 3.11 1.61
CA LEU A 129 5.54 3.90 2.81
C LEU A 129 6.69 3.27 3.63
N LYS A 130 7.68 4.10 3.98
CA LYS A 130 8.70 3.76 4.98
C LYS A 130 8.61 4.73 6.16
N VAL A 131 8.71 4.20 7.38
CA VAL A 131 8.66 4.98 8.63
C VAL A 131 9.95 4.82 9.43
N THR A 132 10.33 5.87 10.16
CA THR A 132 11.50 5.91 11.04
C THR A 132 11.17 6.72 12.31
N GLY A 133 12.12 6.92 13.22
CA GLY A 133 12.05 7.91 14.29
C GLY A 133 10.75 7.90 15.12
N THR A 134 10.09 9.05 15.21
CA THR A 134 8.84 9.26 15.95
C THR A 134 7.67 8.43 15.42
N VAL A 135 7.59 8.25 14.10
CA VAL A 135 6.50 7.52 13.44
C VAL A 135 6.67 6.01 13.62
N ALA A 136 7.88 5.47 13.42
CA ALA A 136 8.18 4.07 13.67
C ALA A 136 8.01 3.67 15.14
N ARG A 137 8.38 4.55 16.09
CA ARG A 137 8.08 4.33 17.51
C ARG A 137 6.56 4.23 17.75
N ARG A 138 5.78 5.15 17.19
CA ARG A 138 4.32 5.13 17.34
C ARG A 138 3.66 3.93 16.65
N ALA A 139 4.22 3.46 15.54
CA ALA A 139 3.81 2.23 14.88
C ALA A 139 4.01 1.00 15.79
N ALA A 140 5.19 0.88 16.39
CA ALA A 140 5.51 -0.20 17.33
C ALA A 140 4.67 -0.15 18.62
N GLU A 141 4.35 1.03 19.15
CA GLU A 141 3.41 1.21 20.27
C GLU A 141 2.00 0.67 20.00
N LEU A 142 1.61 0.56 18.72
CA LEU A 142 0.31 0.06 18.27
C LEU A 142 0.37 -1.35 17.68
N GLY A 143 1.55 -1.98 17.63
CA GLY A 143 1.75 -3.32 17.06
C GLY A 143 1.85 -3.38 15.53
N VAL A 144 1.97 -2.25 14.83
CA VAL A 144 1.94 -2.22 13.35
C VAL A 144 3.15 -2.94 12.75
N GLN A 145 2.88 -3.99 11.99
CA GLN A 145 3.86 -4.82 11.29
C GLN A 145 3.98 -4.45 9.80
N ALA A 146 2.86 -4.09 9.16
CA ALA A 146 2.76 -3.83 7.73
C ALA A 146 2.07 -2.49 7.40
N TRP A 147 2.40 -1.96 6.21
CA TRP A 147 1.94 -0.67 5.70
C TRP A 147 1.45 -0.79 4.27
N HIS A 148 0.18 -0.46 4.04
CA HIS A 148 -0.37 -0.32 2.69
C HIS A 148 -0.65 1.15 2.42
N VAL A 149 -0.28 1.63 1.23
CA VAL A 149 -0.54 3.00 0.77
C VAL A 149 -1.00 2.99 -0.68
N SER A 150 -1.99 3.80 -1.00
CA SER A 150 -2.37 4.10 -2.38
C SER A 150 -2.53 5.60 -2.57
N LEU A 151 -2.16 6.10 -3.75
CA LEU A 151 -2.13 7.51 -4.11
C LEU A 151 -2.97 7.74 -5.37
N SER A 152 -3.69 8.85 -5.43
CA SER A 152 -4.32 9.35 -6.65
C SER A 152 -4.18 10.86 -6.76
N HIS A 153 -4.18 11.40 -7.98
CA HIS A 153 -4.36 12.83 -8.21
C HIS A 153 -5.02 13.10 -9.57
N ASP A 154 -6.16 13.80 -9.55
CA ASP A 154 -6.93 14.20 -10.72
C ASP A 154 -7.92 15.33 -10.32
N ALA A 155 -8.54 16.00 -11.29
CA ALA A 155 -9.59 17.00 -11.09
C ALA A 155 -9.27 18.11 -10.06
N GLY A 156 -7.99 18.48 -9.92
CA GLY A 156 -7.52 19.52 -8.99
C GLY A 156 -7.25 19.04 -7.55
N VAL A 157 -7.48 17.77 -7.24
CA VAL A 157 -7.23 17.16 -5.92
C VAL A 157 -6.19 16.03 -5.99
N ALA A 158 -5.49 15.83 -4.89
CA ALA A 158 -4.63 14.68 -4.64
C ALA A 158 -5.12 13.96 -3.38
N SER A 159 -5.30 12.65 -3.44
CA SER A 159 -5.79 11.85 -2.32
C SER A 159 -4.87 10.68 -2.02
N ALA A 160 -4.90 10.25 -0.76
CA ALA A 160 -4.19 9.07 -0.31
C ALA A 160 -5.00 8.30 0.73
N VAL A 161 -4.86 6.98 0.70
CA VAL A 161 -5.33 6.07 1.75
C VAL A 161 -4.14 5.29 2.29
N VAL A 162 -4.09 5.13 3.61
CA VAL A 162 -3.08 4.34 4.34
C VAL A 162 -3.80 3.36 5.26
N ILE A 163 -3.34 2.11 5.26
CA ILE A 163 -3.77 1.06 6.19
C ILE A 163 -2.56 0.61 7.00
N ALA A 164 -2.74 0.52 8.32
CA ALA A 164 -1.82 -0.04 9.28
C ALA A 164 -2.32 -1.44 9.69
N GLU A 165 -1.47 -2.44 9.60
CA GLU A 165 -1.79 -3.87 9.75
C GLU A 165 -0.77 -4.55 10.67
N GLY A 166 -1.21 -5.52 11.48
CA GLY A 166 -0.33 -6.29 12.37
C GLY A 166 -1.06 -7.14 13.41
#